data_AF-A0A9D2P6E7-F1
#
_entry.id   AF-A0A9D2P6E7-F1
#
_cell.length_a   1.000
_cell.length_b   1.000
_cell.length_c   1.000
_cell.angle_alpha   90.00
_cell.angle_beta   90.00
_cell.angle_gamma   90.00
#
_symmetry.space_group_name_H-M   'P 1'
#
loop_
_entity.id
_entity.type
_entity.pdbx_description
1 polymer ?
#
loop_
_entity_poly.entity_id
_entity_poly.type
_entity_poly.pdbx_seq_one_letter_code
_entity_poly.pdbx_strand_id
1 'polypeptide(L)'
;YDQWGYSPLILPMELAVKKKDVEKSIAYIREMLRMLTEPQHMSESVFYCHLYGKENFGRKYDKAMETYVEKILPGLLAEMKTGKDYAFLQGNEKFQELIHRYEK
;
A
#
# COMPACT_ATOMS: atom_id res chain seq x y z
N TYR A 1 -1.34 -15.18 8.62
CA TYR A 1 -1.20 -13.74 8.39
C TYR A 1 -1.69 -13.49 6.98
N ASP A 2 -2.94 -13.05 6.82
CA ASP A 2 -3.44 -12.62 5.51
C ASP A 2 -2.70 -11.33 5.14
N GLN A 3 -1.69 -11.48 4.30
CA GLN A 3 -1.07 -10.36 3.64
C GLN A 3 -2.06 -9.93 2.55
N TRP A 4 -2.73 -8.79 2.79
CA TRP A 4 -3.77 -8.17 1.97
C TRP A 4 -3.33 -8.01 0.49
N GLY A 5 -4.22 -7.51 -0.39
CA GLY A 5 -4.10 -7.55 -1.86
C GLY A 5 -2.80 -7.06 -2.53
N TYR A 6 -1.85 -6.47 -1.80
CA TYR A 6 -0.51 -6.13 -2.26
C TYR A 6 0.56 -7.23 -2.02
N SER A 7 0.19 -8.40 -1.48
CA SER A 7 1.07 -9.60 -1.37
C SER A 7 1.95 -9.86 -2.59
N PRO A 8 1.43 -9.80 -3.84
CA PRO A 8 2.24 -10.06 -5.03
C PRO A 8 3.34 -9.02 -5.28
N LEU A 9 3.22 -7.82 -4.69
CA LEU A 9 4.14 -6.70 -4.89
C LEU A 9 5.30 -6.69 -3.88
N ILE A 10 5.19 -7.43 -2.77
CA ILE A 10 6.21 -7.43 -1.69
C ILE A 10 7.55 -7.92 -2.21
N LEU A 11 7.60 -9.11 -2.83
CA LEU A 11 8.86 -9.70 -3.32
C LEU A 11 9.49 -8.87 -4.46
N PRO A 12 8.75 -8.42 -5.49
CA PRO A 12 9.30 -7.54 -6.52
C PRO A 12 9.84 -6.21 -5.97
N MET A 13 9.13 -5.62 -4.99
CA MET A 13 9.55 -4.39 -4.32
C MET A 13 10.86 -4.60 -3.56
N GLU A 14 10.95 -5.62 -2.71
CA GLU A 14 12.16 -5.92 -1.95
C GLU A 14 13.36 -6.15 -2.88
N LEU A 15 13.15 -6.84 -4.01
CA LEU A 15 14.19 -7.06 -4.99
C LEU A 15 14.67 -5.76 -5.64
N ALA A 16 13.74 -4.86 -5.99
CA ALA A 16 14.06 -3.55 -6.56
C ALA A 16 14.84 -2.67 -5.56
N VAL A 17 14.42 -2.64 -4.30
CA VAL A 17 15.09 -1.92 -3.21
C VAL A 17 16.50 -2.47 -2.98
N LYS A 18 16.66 -3.80 -2.89
CA LYS A 18 17.98 -4.45 -2.74
C LYS A 18 18.92 -4.15 -3.91
N LYS A 19 18.37 -4.07 -5.12
CA LYS A 19 19.13 -3.70 -6.34
C LYS A 19 19.37 -2.19 -6.46
N LYS A 20 18.79 -1.38 -5.59
CA LYS A 20 18.80 0.09 -5.65
C LYS A 20 18.28 0.62 -7.00
N ASP A 21 17.33 -0.09 -7.59
CA ASP A 21 16.66 0.32 -8.84
C ASP A 21 15.63 1.40 -8.48
N VAL A 22 16.01 2.66 -8.65
CA VAL A 22 15.22 3.83 -8.24
C VAL A 22 13.84 3.83 -8.89
N GLU A 23 13.78 3.64 -10.21
CA GLU A 23 12.52 3.72 -10.94
C GLU A 23 11.56 2.61 -10.53
N LYS A 24 12.04 1.36 -10.45
CA LYS A 24 11.17 0.24 -10.05
C LYS A 24 10.78 0.31 -8.59
N SER A 25 11.67 0.73 -7.70
CA SER A 25 11.35 0.89 -6.28
C SER A 25 10.24 1.92 -6.10
N ILE A 26 10.34 3.08 -6.75
CA ILE A 26 9.28 4.10 -6.71
C ILE A 26 7.98 3.59 -7.32
N ALA A 27 8.04 2.86 -8.43
CA ALA A 27 6.85 2.28 -9.07
C ALA A 27 6.13 1.30 -8.14
N TYR A 28 6.86 0.38 -7.51
CA TYR A 28 6.26 -0.59 -6.58
C TYR A 28 5.76 0.06 -5.30
N ILE A 29 6.49 1.02 -4.73
CA ILE A 29 6.05 1.74 -3.53
C ILE A 29 4.76 2.51 -3.83
N ARG A 30 4.68 3.19 -4.98
CA ARG A 30 3.46 3.89 -5.42
C ARG A 30 2.29 2.94 -5.55
N GLU A 31 2.49 1.80 -6.20
CA GLU A 31 1.42 0.82 -6.40
C GLU A 31 0.95 0.22 -5.07
N MET A 32 1.88 -0.08 -4.16
CA MET A 32 1.56 -0.57 -2.83
C MET A 32 0.77 0.47 -2.02
N LEU A 33 1.22 1.74 -2.00
CA LEU A 33 0.51 2.82 -1.30
C LEU A 33 -0.88 3.03 -1.91
N ARG A 34 -0.99 3.02 -3.25
CA ARG A 34 -2.27 3.06 -3.96
C ARG A 34 -3.20 1.94 -3.50
N MET A 35 -2.74 0.69 -3.53
CA MET A 35 -3.54 -0.47 -3.09
C MET A 35 -3.92 -0.41 -1.61
N LEU A 36 -3.09 0.22 -0.77
CA LEU A 36 -3.37 0.41 0.64
C LEU A 36 -4.47 1.46 0.84
N THR A 37 -4.33 2.63 0.22
CA THR A 37 -5.18 3.80 0.50
C THR A 37 -6.43 3.88 -0.35
N GLU A 38 -6.42 3.33 -1.57
CA GLU A 38 -7.61 3.33 -2.41
C GLU A 38 -8.55 2.24 -1.89
N PRO A 39 -9.80 2.60 -1.53
CA PRO A 39 -10.74 1.64 -1.00
C PRO A 39 -11.03 0.60 -2.07
N GLN A 40 -10.59 -0.63 -1.81
CA GLN A 40 -11.08 -1.80 -2.51
C GLN A 40 -12.48 -2.07 -1.95
N HIS A 41 -13.48 -1.29 -2.39
CA HIS A 41 -14.87 -1.42 -1.95
C HIS A 41 -15.39 -2.83 -2.31
N MET A 42 -15.15 -3.80 -1.45
CA MET A 42 -15.61 -5.17 -1.64
C MET A 42 -17.14 -5.23 -1.58
N SER A 43 -17.77 -4.24 -0.94
CA SER A 43 -19.22 -4.02 -1.03
C SER A 43 -19.72 -3.56 -2.41
N GLU A 44 -18.84 -3.15 -3.31
CA GLU A 44 -19.13 -2.81 -4.70
C GLU A 44 -18.72 -3.92 -5.68
N SER A 45 -17.90 -4.87 -5.24
CA SER A 45 -17.58 -6.07 -6.01
C SER A 45 -18.81 -6.98 -6.12
N VAL A 46 -19.41 -7.03 -7.32
CA VAL A 46 -20.58 -7.88 -7.62
C VAL A 46 -20.31 -9.33 -7.26
N PHE A 47 -19.14 -9.86 -7.65
CA PHE A 47 -18.75 -11.24 -7.37
C PHE A 47 -18.61 -11.51 -5.86
N TYR A 48 -17.91 -10.62 -5.14
CA TYR A 48 -17.71 -10.78 -3.70
C TYR A 48 -19.04 -10.67 -2.93
N CYS A 49 -19.90 -9.74 -3.33
CA CYS A 49 -21.23 -9.57 -2.74
C CYS A 49 -22.12 -10.79 -2.99
N HIS A 50 -22.02 -11.45 -4.15
CA HIS A 50 -22.74 -12.70 -4.41
C HIS A 50 -22.26 -13.86 -3.54
N LEU A 51 -20.96 -13.96 -3.27
CA LEU A 51 -20.38 -15.04 -2.48
C LEU A 51 -20.61 -14.87 -0.97
N TYR A 52 -20.47 -13.65 -0.46
CA TYR A 52 -20.37 -13.39 0.97
C TYR A 52 -21.45 -12.44 1.51
N GLY A 53 -22.20 -11.76 0.64
CA GLY A 53 -23.24 -10.81 1.04
C GLY A 53 -22.72 -9.41 1.31
N LYS A 54 -23.37 -8.42 0.67
CA LYS A 54 -22.99 -6.99 0.68
C LYS A 54 -22.94 -6.35 2.08
N GLU A 55 -24.02 -6.50 2.85
CA GLU A 55 -24.17 -5.88 4.17
C GLU A 55 -23.33 -6.57 5.25
N ASN A 56 -23.25 -7.91 5.21
CA ASN A 56 -22.62 -8.69 6.29
C ASN A 56 -21.10 -8.76 6.19
N PHE A 57 -20.55 -8.83 4.97
CA PHE A 57 -19.12 -9.06 4.75
C PHE A 57 -18.47 -7.98 3.89
N GLY A 58 -19.14 -7.47 2.85
CA GLY A 58 -18.62 -6.37 2.02
C GLY A 58 -18.32 -5.12 2.83
N ARG A 59 -19.33 -4.51 3.46
CA ARG A 59 -19.14 -3.29 4.27
C ARG A 59 -18.24 -3.47 5.49
N LYS A 60 -18.27 -4.65 6.13
CA LYS A 60 -17.37 -4.94 7.26
C LYS A 60 -15.92 -4.99 6.81
N TYR A 61 -15.67 -5.55 5.63
CA TYR A 61 -14.34 -5.60 5.04
C TYR A 61 -13.85 -4.19 4.70
N ASP A 62 -14.68 -3.37 4.06
CA ASP A 62 -14.34 -1.99 3.71
C ASP A 62 -13.94 -1.18 4.96
N LYS A 63 -14.75 -1.25 6.03
CA LYS A 63 -14.46 -0.57 7.30
C LYS A 63 -13.20 -1.10 8.00
N ALA A 64 -12.98 -2.41 7.94
CA ALA A 64 -11.77 -3.03 8.49
C ALA A 64 -10.52 -2.57 7.73
N MET A 65 -10.63 -2.39 6.40
CA MET A 65 -9.55 -1.87 5.57
C MET A 65 -9.24 -0.42 5.92
N GLU A 66 -10.24 0.46 6.03
CA GLU A 66 -10.04 1.86 6.46
C GLU A 66 -9.29 1.94 7.81
N THR A 67 -9.75 1.17 8.80
CA THR A 67 -9.12 1.15 10.14
C THR A 67 -7.67 0.60 10.09
N TYR A 68 -7.40 -0.34 9.19
CA TYR A 68 -6.06 -0.92 9.02
C TYR A 68 -5.09 0.09 8.40
N VAL A 69 -5.55 0.81 7.37
CA VAL A 69 -4.77 1.87 6.70
C VAL A 69 -4.38 2.96 7.68
N GLU A 70 -5.33 3.46 8.47
CA GLU A 70 -5.08 4.49 9.49
C GLU A 70 -3.99 4.07 10.50
N LYS A 71 -3.92 2.77 10.84
CA LYS A 71 -2.95 2.26 11.83
C LYS A 71 -1.56 2.03 11.26
N ILE A 72 -1.45 1.61 10.00
CA ILE A 72 -0.18 1.14 9.44
C ILE A 72 0.48 2.17 8.53
N LEU A 73 -0.30 2.97 7.81
CA LEU A 73 0.23 3.96 6.87
C LEU A 73 1.26 4.90 7.52
N PRO A 74 1.06 5.46 8.74
CA PRO A 74 2.06 6.32 9.36
C PRO A 74 3.40 5.62 9.63
N GLY A 75 3.35 4.37 10.11
CA GLY A 75 4.55 3.59 10.38
C GLY A 75 5.31 3.23 9.11
N LEU A 76 4.57 2.89 8.05
CA LEU A 76 5.14 2.59 6.74
C LEU A 76 5.85 3.82 6.12
N LEU A 77 5.22 4.99 6.17
CA LEU A 77 5.81 6.23 5.67
C LEU A 77 7.04 6.65 6.50
N ALA A 78 7.00 6.45 7.81
CA ALA A 78 8.16 6.72 8.69
C ALA A 78 9.36 5.81 8.34
N GLU A 79 9.11 4.52 8.11
CA GLU A 79 10.16 3.57 7.69
C GLU A 79 10.73 3.95 6.32
N MET A 80 9.90 4.34 5.36
CA MET A 80 10.36 4.79 4.04
C MET A 80 11.21 6.08 4.11
N LYS A 81 10.93 6.96 5.07
CA LYS A 81 11.69 8.20 5.27
C LYS A 81 13.01 7.98 6.00
N THR A 82 13.03 7.13 7.02
CA THR A 82 14.16 7.03 7.96
C THR A 82 14.96 5.74 7.81
N GLY A 83 14.39 4.74 7.14
CA GLY A 83 14.99 3.43 6.93
C GLY A 83 16.20 3.50 6.02
N LYS A 84 17.28 2.82 6.43
CA LYS A 84 18.55 2.76 5.69
C LYS A 84 18.38 2.16 4.31
N ASP A 85 17.46 1.22 4.16
CA ASP A 85 17.20 0.53 2.90
C ASP A 85 16.62 1.47 1.83
N TYR A 86 15.97 2.57 2.23
CA TYR A 86 15.38 3.56 1.34
C TYR A 86 16.25 4.82 1.16
N ALA A 87 17.43 4.88 1.80
CA ALA A 87 18.30 6.06 1.74
C ALA A 87 18.66 6.47 0.30
N PHE A 88 18.75 5.51 -0.62
CA PHE A 88 19.03 5.77 -2.04
C PHE A 88 17.87 6.46 -2.79
N LEU A 89 16.65 6.47 -2.23
CA LEU A 89 15.47 7.13 -2.79
C LEU A 89 15.25 8.54 -2.23
N GLN A 90 15.83 8.87 -1.06
CA GLN A 90 15.58 10.14 -0.36
C GLN A 90 15.94 11.39 -1.19
N GLY A 91 16.92 11.28 -2.08
CA GLY A 91 17.31 12.38 -2.99
C GLY A 91 16.47 12.48 -4.26
N ASN A 92 15.48 11.60 -4.46
CA ASN A 92 14.65 11.59 -5.66
C ASN A 92 13.37 12.42 -5.46
N GLU A 93 13.16 13.43 -6.32
CA GLU A 93 11.99 14.32 -6.25
C GLU A 93 10.66 13.55 -6.34
N LYS A 94 10.54 12.57 -7.25
CA LYS A 94 9.30 11.78 -7.42
C LYS A 94 8.98 10.96 -6.17
N PHE A 95 10.00 10.53 -5.44
CA PHE A 95 9.81 9.81 -4.17
C PHE A 95 9.34 10.77 -3.07
N GLN A 96 9.95 11.95 -2.96
CA GLN A 96 9.53 12.97 -1.99
C GLN A 96 8.09 13.43 -2.22
N GLU A 97 7.72 13.69 -3.48
CA GLU A 97 6.34 14.02 -3.87
C GLU A 97 5.36 12.90 -3.50
N LEU A 98 5.75 11.64 -3.74
CA LEU A 98 4.94 10.48 -3.40
C LEU A 98 4.66 10.41 -1.90
N ILE A 99 5.70 10.53 -1.07
CA ILE A 99 5.55 10.47 0.38
C ILE A 99 4.70 11.65 0.88
N HIS A 100 4.93 12.86 0.38
CA HIS A 100 4.16 14.04 0.77
C HIS A 100 2.66 13.90 0.43
N ARG A 101 2.34 13.27 -0.71
CA ARG A 101 0.95 13.00 -1.12
C ARG A 101 0.20 12.12 -0.12
N TYR A 102 0.88 11.15 0.50
CA TYR A 102 0.26 10.18 1.42
C TYR A 102 0.38 10.56 2.89
N GLU A 103 1.06 11.66 3.22
CA GLU A 103 1.09 12.24 4.57
C GLU A 103 -0.02 13.27 4.85
N LYS A 104 -0.64 13.81 3.79
CA LYS A 104 -1.79 14.72 3.89
C LYS A 104 -3.09 13.96 4.08
#